data_AF-E9RTI3-F1
#
_entry.id   AF-E9RTI3-F1
#
_cell.length_a   1.000
_cell.length_b   1.000
_cell.length_c   1.000
_cell.angle_alpha   90.00
_cell.angle_beta   90.00
_cell.angle_gamma   90.00
#
_symmetry.space_group_name_H-M   'P 1'
#
loop_
_entity.id
_entity.type
_entity.pdbx_description
1 polymer ?
#
loop_
_entity_poly.entity_id
_entity_poly.type
_entity_poly.pdbx_seq_one_letter_code
_entity_poly.pdbx_strand_id
1 'polypeptide(L)'
;MIKVDYIITNGKISICLNENGKPVTCGKSAAQVFSKEKAENILNSLPNVLKNFHLKLKCVSPGGNNDTKKNSSNTQNEEKSEKTVLYGEDYEPCKEVTKWMELSKSCDVLFSEARKRRSELHKKLSNVDKELSNAMHEIELEKWKSGSDGYKEYKKVKEVLQKRRKIKDELLVVQSIITNTKGSINLKNIEKTFEMLSTRHFTMRIIEEDNPFERIED
;
A
#
# COMPACT_ATOMS: atom_id res chain seq x y z
N MET A 1 -37.83 30.23 0.40
CA MET A 1 -37.29 29.16 -0.45
C MET A 1 -35.94 28.73 0.11
N ILE A 2 -35.84 27.54 0.71
CA ILE A 2 -34.55 26.99 1.16
C ILE A 2 -33.84 26.46 -0.08
N LYS A 3 -32.75 27.12 -0.50
CA LYS A 3 -31.88 26.58 -1.56
C LYS A 3 -31.09 25.43 -0.96
N VAL A 4 -31.37 24.22 -1.42
CA VAL A 4 -30.64 23.01 -1.04
C VAL A 4 -29.54 22.80 -2.07
N ASP A 5 -28.33 22.64 -1.55
CA ASP A 5 -27.11 22.51 -2.32
C ASP A 5 -26.72 21.04 -2.45
N TYR A 6 -26.19 20.62 -3.60
CA TYR A 6 -25.93 19.23 -3.94
C TYR A 6 -24.47 19.03 -4.35
N ILE A 7 -23.89 17.89 -3.95
CA ILE A 7 -22.59 17.41 -4.42
C ILE A 7 -22.76 16.06 -5.11
N ILE A 8 -21.93 15.79 -6.12
CA ILE A 8 -21.90 14.50 -6.83
C ILE A 8 -20.71 13.71 -6.27
N THR A 9 -20.97 12.62 -5.54
CA THR A 9 -19.92 11.85 -4.84
C THR A 9 -20.27 10.38 -4.68
N ASN A 10 -19.26 9.50 -4.63
CA ASN A 10 -19.39 8.12 -4.19
C ASN A 10 -18.84 7.90 -2.76
N GLY A 11 -18.52 8.99 -2.04
CA GLY A 11 -17.97 8.98 -0.70
C GLY A 11 -16.44 9.03 -0.62
N LYS A 12 -15.73 8.58 -1.68
CA LYS A 12 -14.26 8.68 -1.79
C LYS A 12 -13.84 9.77 -2.79
N ILE A 13 -14.53 9.83 -3.93
CA ILE A 13 -14.27 10.74 -5.03
C ILE A 13 -15.53 11.58 -5.26
N SER A 14 -15.32 12.87 -5.53
CA SER A 14 -16.38 13.83 -5.86
C SER A 14 -16.10 14.48 -7.21
N ILE A 15 -17.09 15.16 -7.78
CA ILE A 15 -16.93 15.88 -9.05
C ILE A 15 -16.78 17.38 -8.81
N CYS A 16 -15.83 17.99 -9.53
CA CYS A 16 -15.75 19.44 -9.73
C CYS A 16 -15.63 19.75 -11.22
N LEU A 17 -15.92 20.98 -11.62
CA LEU A 17 -15.74 21.46 -12.99
C LEU A 17 -14.37 22.15 -13.10
N ASN A 18 -13.62 21.86 -14.16
CA ASN A 18 -12.39 22.60 -14.46
C ASN A 18 -12.70 23.99 -15.06
N GLU A 19 -11.64 24.77 -15.36
CA GLU A 19 -11.74 26.09 -15.99
C GLU A 19 -12.48 26.10 -17.35
N ASN A 20 -12.50 24.97 -18.05
CA ASN A 20 -13.21 24.75 -19.32
C ASN A 20 -14.62 24.16 -19.13
N GLY A 21 -15.13 24.10 -17.89
CA GLY A 21 -16.48 23.60 -17.59
C GLY A 21 -16.66 22.08 -17.71
N LYS A 22 -15.57 21.29 -17.84
CA LYS A 22 -15.66 19.82 -17.93
C LYS A 22 -15.63 19.17 -16.54
N PRO A 23 -16.45 18.13 -16.29
CA PRO A 23 -16.45 17.42 -15.02
C PRO A 23 -15.19 16.58 -14.85
N VAL A 24 -14.46 16.81 -13.75
CA VAL A 24 -13.24 16.11 -13.34
C VAL A 24 -13.39 15.57 -11.91
N THR A 25 -12.61 14.54 -11.58
CA THR A 25 -12.62 13.91 -10.26
C THR A 25 -11.76 14.72 -9.27
N CYS A 26 -12.27 14.89 -8.06
CA CYS A 26 -11.59 15.57 -6.97
C CYS A 26 -11.80 14.85 -5.63
N GLY A 27 -10.99 15.19 -4.64
CA GLY A 27 -11.16 14.72 -3.27
C GLY A 27 -12.38 15.35 -2.59
N LYS A 28 -12.87 14.72 -1.51
CA LYS A 28 -14.06 15.17 -0.76
C LYS A 28 -13.97 16.63 -0.28
N SER A 29 -12.78 17.11 0.08
CA SER A 29 -12.54 18.49 0.54
C SER A 29 -12.64 19.54 -0.56
N ALA A 30 -12.49 19.14 -1.83
CA ALA A 30 -12.55 20.02 -3.00
C ALA A 30 -13.85 19.82 -3.81
N ALA A 31 -14.85 19.14 -3.23
CA ALA A 31 -16.11 18.87 -3.90
C ALA A 31 -16.84 20.19 -4.22
N GLN A 32 -17.24 20.36 -5.48
CA GLN A 32 -18.00 21.52 -5.89
C GLN A 32 -19.48 21.34 -5.61
N VAL A 33 -20.10 22.41 -5.14
CA VAL A 33 -21.53 22.47 -4.84
C VAL A 33 -22.32 22.96 -6.05
N PHE A 34 -23.45 22.31 -6.32
CA PHE A 34 -24.32 22.58 -7.46
C PHE A 34 -25.78 22.68 -7.02
N SER A 35 -26.61 23.36 -7.82
CA SER A 35 -28.06 23.24 -7.69
C SER A 35 -28.53 21.85 -8.16
N LYS A 36 -29.71 21.42 -7.71
CA LYS A 36 -30.28 20.09 -8.04
C LYS A 36 -30.26 19.80 -9.55
N GLU A 37 -30.85 20.69 -10.34
CA GLU A 37 -30.96 20.54 -11.80
C GLU A 37 -29.59 20.46 -12.48
N LYS A 38 -28.64 21.30 -12.03
CA LYS A 38 -27.28 21.30 -12.56
C LYS A 38 -26.53 20.01 -12.20
N ALA A 39 -26.72 19.52 -10.97
CA ALA A 39 -26.10 18.29 -10.52
C ALA A 39 -26.64 17.06 -11.26
N GLU A 40 -27.95 16.99 -11.50
CA GLU A 40 -28.59 15.92 -12.29
C GLU A 40 -28.11 15.93 -13.74
N ASN A 41 -28.05 17.11 -14.36
CA ASN A 41 -27.56 17.25 -15.73
C ASN A 41 -26.10 16.78 -15.85
N ILE A 42 -25.23 17.23 -14.94
CA ILE A 42 -23.82 16.82 -14.92
C ILE A 42 -23.69 15.31 -14.72
N LEU A 43 -24.47 14.71 -13.80
CA LEU A 43 -24.42 13.26 -13.55
C LEU A 43 -24.81 12.46 -14.81
N ASN A 44 -25.84 12.89 -15.53
CA ASN A 44 -26.32 12.24 -16.75
C ASN A 44 -25.34 12.40 -17.92
N SER A 45 -24.69 13.57 -18.01
CA SER A 45 -23.74 13.92 -19.08
C SER A 45 -22.29 13.51 -18.79
N LEU A 46 -22.03 12.70 -17.76
CA LEU A 46 -20.67 12.27 -17.44
C LEU A 46 -20.03 11.45 -18.58
N PRO A 47 -18.74 11.64 -18.87
CA PRO A 47 -17.97 10.74 -19.73
C PRO A 47 -18.07 9.28 -19.25
N ASN A 48 -18.06 8.32 -20.17
CA ASN A 48 -18.19 6.89 -19.84
C ASN A 48 -17.19 6.40 -18.77
N VAL A 49 -15.97 6.95 -18.78
CA VAL A 49 -14.95 6.65 -17.75
C VAL A 49 -15.45 7.04 -16.36
N LEU A 50 -16.15 8.18 -16.21
CA LEU A 50 -16.66 8.68 -14.94
C LEU A 50 -17.97 8.00 -14.51
N LYS A 51 -18.77 7.50 -15.45
CA LYS A 51 -19.99 6.72 -15.15
C LYS A 51 -19.66 5.42 -14.40
N ASN A 52 -18.50 4.82 -14.65
CA ASN A 52 -18.02 3.61 -13.97
C ASN A 52 -17.71 3.83 -12.48
N PHE A 53 -17.63 5.07 -11.99
CA PHE A 53 -17.36 5.36 -10.58
C PHE A 53 -18.61 5.37 -9.67
N HIS A 54 -19.79 5.04 -10.21
CA HIS A 54 -21.06 4.94 -9.49
C HIS A 54 -21.38 6.15 -8.58
N LEU A 55 -21.18 7.34 -9.14
CA LEU A 55 -21.39 8.61 -8.45
C LEU A 55 -22.89 8.86 -8.21
N LYS A 56 -23.24 9.47 -7.07
CA LYS A 56 -24.62 9.82 -6.70
C LYS A 56 -24.71 11.26 -6.21
N LEU A 57 -25.88 11.88 -6.36
CA LEU A 57 -26.16 13.16 -5.72
C LEU A 57 -26.30 12.99 -4.20
N LYS A 58 -25.68 13.89 -3.43
CA LYS A 58 -25.92 14.04 -1.99
C LYS A 58 -26.25 15.49 -1.68
N CYS A 59 -27.27 15.70 -0.85
CA CYS A 59 -27.61 17.02 -0.33
C CYS A 59 -26.56 17.46 0.70
N VAL A 60 -26.13 18.71 0.62
CA VAL A 60 -25.31 19.39 1.61
C VAL A 60 -26.23 20.38 2.32
N SER A 61 -26.76 19.98 3.48
CA SER A 61 -27.45 20.93 4.37
C SER A 61 -26.43 21.67 5.22
N PRO A 62 -26.57 23.00 5.43
CA PRO A 62 -25.69 23.73 6.32
C PRO A 62 -26.07 23.44 7.78
N GLY A 63 -25.34 22.53 8.41
CA GLY A 63 -25.28 22.39 9.87
C GLY A 63 -25.48 20.99 10.42
N GLY A 64 -24.46 20.50 11.14
CA GLY A 64 -24.60 19.45 12.15
C GLY A 64 -23.88 18.13 11.85
N ASN A 65 -22.65 17.99 12.37
CA ASN A 65 -22.13 16.68 12.72
C ASN A 65 -23.07 16.04 13.77
N ASN A 66 -23.53 14.83 13.52
CA ASN A 66 -23.53 13.72 14.48
C ASN A 66 -24.08 12.45 13.82
N ASP A 67 -23.36 11.36 14.04
CA ASP A 67 -23.88 10.01 13.97
C ASP A 67 -25.19 9.91 14.76
N THR A 68 -26.29 9.56 14.11
CA THR A 68 -27.29 8.67 14.72
C THR A 68 -28.12 8.00 13.63
N LYS A 69 -28.10 6.67 13.62
CA LYS A 69 -29.15 5.83 13.06
C LYS A 69 -30.52 6.38 13.51
N LYS A 70 -31.39 6.71 12.56
CA LYS A 70 -32.83 6.52 12.74
C LYS A 70 -33.54 6.37 11.40
N ASN A 71 -34.01 5.15 11.22
CA ASN A 71 -35.22 4.71 10.55
C ASN A 71 -36.08 5.85 9.97
N SER A 72 -36.26 5.82 8.66
CA SER A 72 -37.51 6.24 8.03
C SER A 72 -37.86 5.18 7.00
N SER A 73 -38.81 4.36 7.42
CA SER A 73 -39.69 3.56 6.58
C SER A 73 -40.22 4.41 5.44
N ASN A 74 -39.92 3.99 4.21
CA ASN A 74 -40.87 4.18 3.12
C ASN A 74 -40.89 2.91 2.28
N THR A 75 -42.09 2.33 2.27
CA THR A 75 -42.51 1.12 1.58
C THR A 75 -42.24 1.25 0.08
N GLN A 76 -41.29 0.46 -0.41
CA GLN A 76 -41.47 -0.28 -1.66
C GLN A 76 -41.19 -1.74 -1.33
N ASN A 77 -42.24 -2.55 -1.42
CA ASN A 77 -42.17 -4.00 -1.39
C ASN A 77 -41.44 -4.44 -2.66
N GLU A 78 -40.11 -4.46 -2.59
CA GLU A 78 -39.34 -5.44 -3.33
C GLU A 78 -39.02 -6.54 -2.32
N GLU A 79 -39.56 -7.73 -2.54
CA GLU A 79 -39.13 -8.93 -1.85
C GLU A 79 -37.63 -9.06 -2.07
N LYS A 80 -36.86 -8.60 -1.08
CA LYS A 80 -35.42 -8.79 -1.02
C LYS A 80 -35.21 -10.27 -0.73
N SER A 81 -35.31 -11.10 -1.77
CA SER A 81 -34.95 -12.52 -1.71
C SER A 81 -33.61 -12.59 -0.98
N GLU A 82 -33.60 -13.17 0.22
CA GLU A 82 -32.38 -13.31 1.00
C GLU A 82 -31.38 -14.08 0.14
N LYS A 83 -30.33 -13.40 -0.33
CA LYS A 83 -29.30 -14.05 -1.13
C LYS A 83 -28.62 -15.08 -0.24
N THR A 84 -28.75 -16.36 -0.60
CA THR A 84 -28.08 -17.45 0.12
C THR A 84 -26.57 -17.25 0.08
N VAL A 85 -25.93 -17.09 1.24
CA VAL A 85 -24.46 -16.98 1.38
C VAL A 85 -23.93 -18.27 2.01
N LEU A 86 -23.01 -18.92 1.32
CA LEU A 86 -22.28 -20.09 1.81
C LEU A 86 -20.97 -19.63 2.47
N TYR A 87 -20.66 -20.18 3.63
CA TYR A 87 -19.39 -19.95 4.34
C TYR A 87 -18.56 -21.22 4.33
N GLY A 88 -17.23 -21.08 4.27
CA GLY A 88 -16.34 -22.22 4.51
C GLY A 88 -16.25 -22.50 6.01
N GLU A 89 -16.72 -23.66 6.46
CA GLU A 89 -16.74 -24.00 7.90
C GLU A 89 -15.44 -24.68 8.36
N ASP A 90 -14.78 -25.47 7.50
CA ASP A 90 -13.60 -26.27 7.85
C ASP A 90 -12.49 -26.20 6.77
N TYR A 91 -12.06 -24.99 6.39
CA TYR A 91 -10.99 -24.86 5.41
C TYR A 91 -9.60 -25.06 6.03
N GLU A 92 -8.92 -26.14 5.64
CA GLU A 92 -7.49 -26.34 5.85
C GLU A 92 -6.69 -26.10 4.56
N PRO A 93 -5.66 -25.23 4.58
CA PRO A 93 -4.78 -25.02 3.43
C PRO A 93 -4.01 -26.30 3.08
N CYS A 94 -3.90 -26.61 1.78
CA CYS A 94 -3.05 -27.71 1.34
C CYS A 94 -1.55 -27.39 1.51
N LYS A 95 -0.72 -28.42 1.44
CA LYS A 95 0.74 -28.33 1.69
C LYS A 95 1.45 -27.34 0.77
N GLU A 96 0.96 -27.18 -0.45
CA GLU A 96 1.53 -26.25 -1.43
C GLU A 96 1.29 -24.80 -1.02
N VAL A 97 0.10 -24.49 -0.49
CA VAL A 97 -0.26 -23.14 -0.04
C VAL A 97 0.54 -22.76 1.20
N THR A 98 0.67 -23.67 2.17
CA THR A 98 1.51 -23.44 3.36
C THR A 98 2.99 -23.28 3.00
N LYS A 99 3.51 -24.08 2.06
CA LYS A 99 4.88 -23.95 1.56
C LYS A 99 5.18 -22.57 0.99
N TRP A 100 4.31 -22.01 0.16
CA TRP A 100 4.52 -20.66 -0.41
C TRP A 100 4.50 -19.57 0.68
N MET A 101 3.66 -19.76 1.70
CA MET A 101 3.60 -18.87 2.85
C MET A 101 4.90 -18.90 3.67
N GLU A 102 5.46 -20.09 3.92
CA GLU A 102 6.74 -20.26 4.63
C GLU A 102 7.94 -19.71 3.85
N LEU A 103 7.98 -19.93 2.53
CA LEU A 103 9.01 -19.35 1.65
C LEU A 103 8.94 -17.82 1.65
N SER A 104 7.73 -17.26 1.66
CA SER A 104 7.53 -15.81 1.75
C SER A 104 8.07 -15.23 3.06
N LYS A 105 7.82 -15.91 4.20
CA LYS A 105 8.38 -15.55 5.51
C LYS A 105 9.91 -15.62 5.52
N SER A 106 10.48 -16.71 5.03
CA SER A 106 11.93 -16.90 4.97
C SER A 106 12.63 -15.80 4.17
N CYS A 107 12.00 -15.36 3.07
CA CYS A 107 12.54 -14.31 2.23
C CYS A 107 12.41 -12.91 2.88
N ASP A 108 11.34 -12.63 3.63
CA ASP A 108 11.24 -11.41 4.45
C ASP A 108 12.32 -11.34 5.53
N VAL A 109 12.57 -12.46 6.23
CA VAL A 109 13.65 -12.58 7.21
C VAL A 109 14.99 -12.25 6.57
N LEU A 110 15.32 -12.87 5.43
CA LEU A 110 16.57 -12.60 4.69
C LEU A 110 16.74 -11.10 4.39
N PHE A 111 15.69 -10.41 3.92
CA PHE A 111 15.77 -8.98 3.64
C PHE A 111 15.94 -8.13 4.89
N SER A 112 15.23 -8.47 5.96
CA SER A 112 15.33 -7.76 7.24
C SER A 112 16.75 -7.86 7.80
N GLU A 113 17.35 -9.04 7.75
CA GLU A 113 18.72 -9.31 8.20
C GLU A 113 19.75 -8.60 7.32
N ALA A 114 19.61 -8.67 5.99
CA ALA A 114 20.49 -7.97 5.07
C ALA A 114 20.48 -6.45 5.31
N ARG A 115 19.29 -5.85 5.49
CA ARG A 115 19.15 -4.41 5.78
C ARG A 115 19.79 -4.04 7.12
N LYS A 116 19.55 -4.84 8.17
CA LYS A 116 20.15 -4.65 9.50
C LYS A 116 21.68 -4.74 9.40
N ARG A 117 22.18 -5.80 8.76
CA ARG A 117 23.61 -6.04 8.61
C ARG A 117 24.31 -4.94 7.82
N ARG A 118 23.68 -4.42 6.76
CA ARG A 118 24.18 -3.26 6.02
C ARG A 118 24.38 -2.05 6.93
N SER A 119 23.40 -1.76 7.80
CA SER A 119 23.50 -0.65 8.76
C SER A 119 24.66 -0.83 9.74
N GLU A 120 24.84 -2.05 10.27
CA GLU A 120 25.98 -2.39 11.13
C GLU A 120 27.33 -2.24 10.41
N LEU A 121 27.42 -2.69 9.15
CA LEU A 121 28.64 -2.59 8.35
C LEU A 121 29.00 -1.14 8.05
N HIS A 122 28.03 -0.26 7.78
CA HIS A 122 28.29 1.18 7.64
C HIS A 122 28.88 1.79 8.91
N LYS A 123 28.36 1.43 10.10
CA LYS A 123 28.92 1.88 11.38
C LYS A 123 30.36 1.38 11.57
N LYS A 124 30.60 0.09 11.30
CA LYS A 124 31.96 -0.50 11.36
C LYS A 124 32.92 0.19 10.39
N LEU A 125 32.48 0.42 9.15
CA LEU A 125 33.29 1.09 8.13
C LEU A 125 33.67 2.51 8.57
N SER A 126 32.69 3.27 9.10
CA SER A 126 32.96 4.61 9.63
C SER A 126 33.98 4.62 10.76
N ASN A 127 33.92 3.65 11.67
CA ASN A 127 34.91 3.54 12.75
C ASN A 127 36.31 3.20 12.22
N VAL A 128 36.42 2.30 11.24
CA VAL A 128 37.70 1.95 10.63
C VAL A 128 38.26 3.10 9.80
N ASP A 129 37.41 3.89 9.14
CA ASP A 129 37.83 5.11 8.44
C ASP A 129 38.38 6.17 9.43
N LYS A 130 37.77 6.29 10.62
CA LYS A 130 38.32 7.13 11.71
C LYS A 130 39.65 6.61 12.25
N GLU A 131 39.77 5.29 12.46
CA GLU A 131 41.04 4.65 12.89
C GLU A 131 42.15 4.94 11.87
N LEU A 132 41.84 4.85 10.58
CA LEU A 132 42.76 5.19 9.51
C LEU A 132 43.13 6.68 9.53
N SER A 133 42.16 7.58 9.67
CA SER A 133 42.39 9.02 9.76
C SER A 133 43.30 9.38 10.94
N ASN A 134 43.05 8.77 12.11
CA ASN A 134 43.89 8.96 13.30
C ASN A 134 45.32 8.52 13.04
N ALA A 135 45.54 7.35 12.44
CA ALA A 135 46.88 6.88 12.09
C ALA A 135 47.60 7.83 11.11
N MET A 136 46.87 8.44 10.17
CA MET A 136 47.45 9.44 9.27
C MET A 136 47.83 10.74 10.00
N HIS A 137 46.98 11.22 10.91
CA HIS A 137 47.29 12.40 11.71
C HIS A 137 48.43 12.17 12.71
N GLU A 138 48.57 10.96 13.27
CA GLU A 138 49.73 10.56 14.07
C GLU A 138 51.02 10.72 13.24
N ILE A 139 51.03 10.20 12.00
CA ILE A 139 52.18 10.32 11.08
C ILE A 139 52.47 11.79 10.71
N GLU A 140 51.43 12.60 10.53
CA GLU A 140 51.54 14.02 10.16
C GLU A 140 52.17 14.88 11.26
N LEU A 141 51.76 14.65 12.52
CA LEU A 141 52.10 15.51 13.65
C LEU A 141 53.36 15.06 14.40
N GLU A 142 53.71 13.78 14.34
CA GLU A 142 54.90 13.25 14.99
C GLU A 142 56.20 13.62 14.25
N LYS A 143 57.32 13.60 14.97
CA LYS A 143 58.65 13.76 14.35
C LYS A 143 58.98 12.54 13.50
N TRP A 144 59.90 12.74 12.56
CA TRP A 144 60.47 11.66 11.75
C TRP A 144 60.88 10.46 12.61
N LYS A 145 60.29 9.30 12.32
CA LYS A 145 60.58 8.05 13.01
C LYS A 145 61.84 7.38 12.45
N SER A 146 62.45 6.53 13.27
CA SER A 146 63.47 5.59 12.80
C SER A 146 62.87 4.62 11.76
N GLY A 147 63.70 4.01 10.92
CA GLY A 147 63.21 3.03 9.93
C GLY A 147 62.44 1.85 10.54
N SER A 148 62.86 1.39 11.72
CA SER A 148 62.17 0.33 12.49
C SER A 148 60.79 0.78 12.95
N ASP A 149 60.68 1.98 13.51
CA ASP A 149 59.40 2.49 14.00
C ASP A 149 58.47 2.90 12.85
N GLY A 150 59.02 3.39 11.74
CA GLY A 150 58.27 3.62 10.50
C GLY A 150 57.63 2.33 9.95
N TYR A 151 58.33 1.20 10.02
CA TYR A 151 57.74 -0.09 9.63
C TYR A 151 56.58 -0.52 10.55
N LYS A 152 56.65 -0.22 11.85
CA LYS A 152 55.55 -0.49 12.79
C LYS A 152 54.32 0.33 12.44
N GLU A 153 54.48 1.62 12.13
CA GLU A 153 53.36 2.47 11.69
C GLU A 153 52.76 2.00 10.37
N TYR A 154 53.60 1.65 9.38
CA TYR A 154 53.14 1.05 8.13
C TYR A 154 52.31 -0.21 8.39
N LYS A 155 52.80 -1.10 9.27
CA LYS A 155 52.11 -2.35 9.62
C LYS A 155 50.74 -2.06 10.24
N LYS A 156 50.66 -1.11 11.18
CA LYS A 156 49.40 -0.65 11.80
C LYS A 156 48.41 -0.16 10.73
N VAL A 157 48.83 0.75 9.86
CA VAL A 157 47.99 1.27 8.76
C VAL A 157 47.54 0.15 7.82
N LYS A 158 48.44 -0.78 7.46
CA LYS A 158 48.12 -1.92 6.60
C LYS A 158 47.05 -2.82 7.22
N GLU A 159 47.14 -3.10 8.52
CA GLU A 159 46.15 -3.89 9.24
C GLU A 159 44.77 -3.19 9.24
N VAL A 160 44.73 -1.88 9.45
CA VAL A 160 43.49 -1.08 9.36
C VAL A 160 42.89 -1.15 7.96
N LEU A 161 43.70 -0.99 6.92
CA LEU A 161 43.26 -1.10 5.52
C LEU A 161 42.72 -2.51 5.18
N GLN A 162 43.33 -3.56 5.71
CA GLN A 162 42.85 -4.93 5.54
C GLN A 162 41.52 -5.17 6.26
N LYS A 163 41.37 -4.67 7.51
CA LYS A 163 40.07 -4.69 8.21
C LYS A 163 39.00 -3.96 7.40
N ARG A 164 39.32 -2.77 6.89
CA ARG A 164 38.45 -1.98 6.02
C ARG A 164 38.00 -2.76 4.79
N ARG A 165 38.93 -3.49 4.18
CA ARG A 165 38.65 -4.29 2.98
C ARG A 165 37.64 -5.39 3.24
N LYS A 166 37.83 -6.17 4.31
CA LYS A 166 36.87 -7.21 4.73
C LYS A 166 35.45 -6.66 4.90
N ILE A 167 35.32 -5.47 5.50
CA ILE A 167 34.01 -4.81 5.67
C ILE A 167 33.41 -4.40 4.33
N LYS A 168 34.21 -3.83 3.41
CA LYS A 168 33.74 -3.40 2.09
C LYS A 168 33.33 -4.59 1.21
N ASP A 169 34.05 -5.70 1.31
CA ASP A 169 33.75 -6.90 0.54
C ASP A 169 32.43 -7.53 1.03
N GLU A 170 32.23 -7.61 2.35
CA GLU A 170 30.94 -8.05 2.91
C GLU A 170 29.79 -7.10 2.52
N LEU A 171 30.03 -5.78 2.59
CA LEU A 171 29.04 -4.78 2.21
C LEU A 171 28.64 -4.90 0.73
N LEU A 172 29.58 -5.24 -0.15
CA LEU A 172 29.32 -5.47 -1.58
C LEU A 172 28.34 -6.63 -1.77
N VAL A 173 28.54 -7.75 -1.07
CA VAL A 173 27.64 -8.91 -1.13
C VAL A 173 26.26 -8.56 -0.56
N VAL A 174 26.20 -7.95 0.63
CA VAL A 174 24.92 -7.56 1.26
C VAL A 174 24.15 -6.56 0.39
N GLN A 175 24.84 -5.58 -0.20
CA GLN A 175 24.22 -4.61 -1.09
C GLN A 175 23.69 -5.30 -2.35
N SER A 176 24.43 -6.26 -2.92
CA SER A 176 23.99 -7.06 -4.07
C SER A 176 22.69 -7.82 -3.77
N ILE A 177 22.58 -8.43 -2.58
CA ILE A 177 21.34 -9.10 -2.14
C ILE A 177 20.18 -8.11 -2.17
N ILE A 178 20.37 -6.89 -1.64
CA ILE A 178 19.32 -5.87 -1.54
C ILE A 178 18.96 -5.26 -2.91
N THR A 179 19.93 -5.07 -3.81
CA THR A 179 19.69 -4.37 -5.09
C THR A 179 19.13 -5.27 -6.18
N ASN A 180 19.56 -6.53 -6.23
CA ASN A 180 19.11 -7.47 -7.26
C ASN A 180 17.69 -7.98 -7.00
N THR A 181 17.21 -7.83 -5.77
CA THR A 181 15.84 -8.13 -5.37
C THR A 181 15.04 -6.83 -5.35
N LYS A 182 14.60 -6.38 -6.53
CA LYS A 182 13.86 -5.10 -6.70
C LYS A 182 12.48 -5.05 -6.01
N GLY A 183 12.13 -6.02 -5.16
CA GLY A 183 10.84 -6.06 -4.45
C GLY A 183 11.04 -6.30 -2.96
N SER A 184 10.38 -5.47 -2.14
CA SER A 184 10.09 -5.86 -0.76
C SER A 184 8.92 -6.83 -0.80
N ILE A 185 9.05 -7.98 -0.16
CA ILE A 185 7.88 -8.82 0.08
C ILE A 185 6.99 -8.08 1.05
N ASN A 186 5.75 -7.80 0.65
CA ASN A 186 4.74 -7.28 1.57
C ASN A 186 4.12 -8.47 2.30
N LEU A 187 4.82 -8.98 3.31
CA LEU A 187 4.41 -10.17 4.05
C LEU A 187 3.00 -10.02 4.64
N LYS A 188 2.65 -8.82 5.11
CA LYS A 188 1.31 -8.50 5.65
C LYS A 188 0.20 -8.73 4.63
N ASN A 189 0.42 -8.34 3.37
CA ASN A 189 -0.56 -8.58 2.32
C ASN A 189 -0.70 -10.07 1.99
N ILE A 190 0.41 -10.81 2.04
CA ILE A 190 0.41 -12.27 1.82
C ILE A 190 -0.30 -12.98 2.97
N GLU A 191 0.02 -12.64 4.22
CA GLU A 191 -0.65 -13.11 5.43
C GLU A 191 -2.16 -12.89 5.37
N LYS A 192 -2.57 -11.66 5.04
CA LYS A 192 -3.98 -11.33 4.89
C LYS A 192 -4.65 -12.17 3.80
N THR A 193 -3.98 -12.37 2.66
CA THR A 193 -4.51 -13.19 1.57
C THR A 193 -4.65 -14.65 2.00
N PHE A 194 -3.67 -15.16 2.75
CA PHE A 194 -3.68 -16.50 3.32
C PHE A 194 -4.83 -16.68 4.32
N GLU A 195 -5.04 -15.73 5.24
CA GLU A 195 -6.15 -15.72 6.19
C GLU A 195 -7.53 -15.61 5.51
N MET A 196 -7.62 -14.87 4.40
CA MET A 196 -8.85 -14.75 3.62
C MET A 196 -9.30 -16.08 3.01
N LEU A 197 -8.40 -17.05 2.82
CA LEU A 197 -8.78 -18.37 2.31
C LEU A 197 -9.69 -19.10 3.30
N SER A 198 -9.46 -18.94 4.61
CA SER A 198 -10.28 -19.56 5.67
C SER A 198 -11.63 -18.87 5.87
N THR A 199 -11.74 -17.58 5.54
CA THR A 199 -12.96 -16.77 5.74
C THR A 199 -13.76 -16.54 4.45
N ARG A 200 -13.47 -17.34 3.42
CA ARG A 200 -14.13 -17.24 2.12
C ARG A 200 -15.62 -17.52 2.25
N HIS A 201 -16.41 -16.72 1.54
CA HIS A 201 -17.85 -16.90 1.42
C HIS A 201 -18.25 -16.75 -0.04
N PHE A 202 -19.35 -17.41 -0.42
CA PHE A 202 -19.90 -17.35 -1.77
C PHE A 202 -21.38 -16.97 -1.69
N THR A 203 -21.75 -15.90 -2.39
CA THR A 203 -23.16 -15.53 -2.57
C THR A 203 -23.71 -16.26 -3.79
N MET A 204 -24.74 -17.08 -3.58
CA MET A 204 -25.42 -17.80 -4.66
C MET A 204 -25.99 -16.83 -5.69
N ARG A 205 -25.80 -17.15 -6.96
CA ARG A 205 -26.35 -16.37 -8.07
C ARG A 205 -27.79 -16.81 -8.32
N ILE A 206 -28.69 -15.86 -8.53
CA ILE A 206 -30.06 -16.12 -8.95
C ILE A 206 -29.99 -16.58 -10.42
N ILE A 207 -30.64 -17.69 -10.73
CA ILE A 207 -30.85 -18.16 -12.10
C ILE A 207 -32.31 -17.84 -12.41
N GLU A 208 -32.54 -16.90 -13.32
CA GLU A 208 -33.88 -16.62 -13.84
C GLU A 208 -34.24 -17.73 -14.84
N GLU A 209 -35.25 -18.54 -14.53
CA GLU A 209 -35.81 -19.48 -15.51
C GLU A 209 -36.68 -18.67 -16.49
N ASP A 210 -36.40 -18.77 -17.80
CA ASP A 210 -37.29 -18.22 -18.83
C ASP A 210 -38.67 -18.89 -18.66
N ASN A 211 -39.63 -18.18 -18.06
CA ASN A 211 -40.98 -18.68 -17.85
C ASN A 211 -41.67 -18.86 -19.23
N PRO A 212 -41.84 -20.09 -19.74
CA PRO A 212 -42.32 -20.31 -21.11
C PRO A 212 -43.77 -19.86 -21.32
N PHE A 213 -44.47 -19.51 -20.24
CA PHE A 213 -45.90 -19.23 -20.22
C PHE A 213 -46.26 -17.73 -20.16
N GLU A 214 -45.28 -16.82 -20.08
CA GLU A 214 -45.55 -15.36 -20.09
C GLU A 214 -45.83 -14.76 -21.48
N ARG A 215 -45.84 -15.57 -22.55
CA ARG A 215 -46.28 -15.14 -23.89
C ARG A 215 -47.67 -15.66 -24.24
N ILE A 216 -48.66 -15.51 -23.37
CA ILE A 216 -50.07 -15.59 -23.78
C ILE A 216 -50.88 -14.62 -22.92
N GLU A 217 -50.80 -13.33 -23.22
CA GLU A 217 -51.96 -12.43 -23.08
C GLU A 217 -51.96 -11.47 -24.28
N ASP A 218 -53.14 -11.37 -24.89
CA ASP A 218 -53.47 -10.86 -26.23
C ASP A 218 -53.27 -9.34 -26.45
#